data_AF-A0A953B603-F1
#
_entry.id   AF-A0A953B603-F1
#
_cell.length_a   1.000
_cell.length_b   1.000
_cell.length_c   1.000
_cell.angle_alpha   90.00
_cell.angle_beta   90.00
_cell.angle_gamma   90.00
#
_symmetry.space_group_name_H-M   'P 1'
#
loop_
_entity.id
_entity.type
_entity.pdbx_description
1 polymer ?
#
loop_
_entity_poly.entity_id
_entity_poly.type
_entity_poly.pdbx_seq_one_letter_code
_entity_poly.pdbx_strand_id
1 'polypeptide(L)'
;MTTESELVSLFGAPSDKSIDSNGKVVMTWIYSAAQTKAATFIPYAGPFVGGVNVQVEKLQVVLGKDGRVENYVFNESHPDINYGGEVRKR
;
A
#
# COMPACT_ATOMS: atom_id res chain seq x y z
N MET A 1 -16.10 -19.45 -5.75
CA MET A 1 -14.96 -19.82 -4.89
C MET A 1 -13.74 -19.28 -5.59
N THR A 2 -13.06 -18.27 -5.03
CA THR A 2 -12.09 -17.47 -5.78
C THR A 2 -10.76 -18.21 -5.95
N THR A 3 -10.20 -18.18 -7.15
CA THR A 3 -8.92 -18.84 -7.50
C THR A 3 -7.81 -17.83 -7.80
N GLU A 4 -6.55 -18.28 -7.82
CA GLU A 4 -5.41 -17.44 -8.23
C GLU A 4 -5.67 -16.73 -9.58
N SER A 5 -6.18 -17.47 -10.57
CA SER A 5 -6.43 -16.94 -11.91
C SER A 5 -7.50 -15.84 -11.92
N GLU A 6 -8.56 -15.99 -11.11
CA GLU A 6 -9.55 -14.93 -10.94
C GLU A 6 -8.97 -13.69 -10.26
N LEU A 7 -8.12 -13.86 -9.23
CA LEU A 7 -7.48 -12.74 -8.57
C LEU A 7 -6.56 -11.96 -9.53
N VAL A 8 -5.78 -12.67 -10.34
CA VAL A 8 -4.91 -12.04 -11.34
C VAL A 8 -5.73 -11.38 -12.45
N SER A 9 -6.87 -11.96 -12.82
CA SER A 9 -7.80 -11.34 -13.79
C SER A 9 -8.43 -10.05 -13.25
N LEU A 10 -8.76 -10.01 -11.96
CA LEU A 10 -9.43 -8.87 -11.31
C LEU A 10 -8.45 -7.75 -10.90
N PHE A 11 -7.32 -8.10 -10.31
CA PHE A 11 -6.38 -7.15 -9.70
C PHE A 11 -5.06 -7.01 -10.48
N GLY A 12 -4.85 -7.81 -11.51
CA GLY A 12 -3.58 -7.90 -12.23
C GLY A 12 -2.54 -8.71 -11.47
N ALA A 13 -1.30 -8.65 -11.96
CA ALA A 13 -0.17 -9.33 -11.33
C ALA A 13 0.04 -8.80 -9.89
N PRO A 14 0.25 -9.68 -8.90
CA PRO A 14 0.53 -9.25 -7.54
C PRO A 14 1.85 -8.49 -7.48
N SER A 15 1.93 -7.51 -6.58
CA SER A 15 3.18 -6.79 -6.28
C SER A 15 4.23 -7.73 -5.68
N ASP A 16 3.80 -8.73 -4.91
CA ASP A 16 4.67 -9.77 -4.35
C ASP A 16 3.94 -11.12 -4.30
N LYS A 17 4.68 -12.21 -4.56
CA LYS A 17 4.20 -13.59 -4.42
C LYS A 17 5.25 -14.40 -3.67
N SER A 18 4.86 -14.95 -2.52
CA SER A 18 5.71 -15.75 -1.65
C SER A 18 5.03 -17.03 -1.20
N ILE A 19 5.80 -17.95 -0.61
CA ILE A 19 5.28 -19.18 0.00
C ILE A 19 5.61 -19.12 1.48
N ASP A 20 4.60 -19.20 2.34
CA ASP A 20 4.78 -19.23 3.79
C ASP A 20 5.32 -20.61 4.24
N SER A 21 5.88 -20.65 5.44
CA SER A 21 6.35 -21.84 6.18
C SER A 21 5.38 -23.03 6.18
N ASN A 22 4.08 -22.78 6.05
CA ASN A 22 3.04 -23.80 5.97
C ASN A 22 2.83 -24.38 4.55
N GLY A 23 3.60 -23.91 3.57
CA GLY A 23 3.47 -24.26 2.16
C GLY A 23 2.26 -23.63 1.48
N LYS A 24 1.74 -22.53 2.03
CA LYS A 24 0.64 -21.74 1.46
C LYS A 24 1.19 -20.62 0.60
N VAL A 25 0.53 -20.33 -0.51
CA VAL A 25 0.94 -19.24 -1.39
C VAL A 25 0.35 -17.95 -0.86
N VAL A 26 1.19 -16.95 -0.64
CA VAL A 26 0.78 -15.62 -0.20
C VAL A 26 1.01 -14.66 -1.36
N MET A 27 -0.06 -14.00 -1.79
CA MET A 27 -0.03 -12.97 -2.81
C MET A 27 -0.35 -11.62 -2.18
N THR A 28 0.43 -10.60 -2.54
CA THR A 28 0.26 -9.25 -2.02
C THR A 28 0.12 -8.28 -3.17
N TRP A 29 -0.93 -7.46 -3.14
CA TRP A 29 -1.11 -6.29 -3.99
C TRP A 29 -0.95 -5.05 -3.12
N ILE A 30 -0.12 -4.12 -3.59
CA ILE A 30 0.11 -2.82 -2.96
C ILE A 30 -0.25 -1.76 -3.98
N TYR A 31 -1.23 -0.94 -3.61
CA TYR A 31 -1.60 0.26 -4.35
C TYR A 31 -1.20 1.48 -3.53
N SER A 32 -0.50 2.42 -4.14
CA SER A 32 -0.13 3.69 -3.51
C SER A 32 -0.45 4.86 -4.43
N ALA A 33 -1.18 5.83 -3.90
CA ALA A 33 -1.52 7.07 -4.58
C ALA A 33 -1.09 8.26 -3.72
N ALA A 34 -0.21 9.11 -4.25
CA ALA A 34 0.19 10.34 -3.58
C ALA A 34 -0.57 11.52 -4.21
N GLN A 35 -1.40 12.20 -3.40
CA GLN A 35 -2.00 13.46 -3.82
C GLN A 35 -1.10 14.61 -3.34
N THR A 36 -0.37 15.21 -4.28
CA THR A 36 0.40 16.43 -4.03
C THR A 36 -0.54 17.63 -4.01
N LYS A 37 -0.57 18.39 -2.91
CA LYS A 37 -1.35 19.63 -2.86
C LYS A 37 -0.66 20.68 -3.74
N ALA A 38 -1.43 21.47 -4.50
CA ALA A 38 -0.88 22.54 -5.34
C ALA A 38 -0.03 23.58 -4.56
N ALA A 39 -0.25 23.68 -3.25
CA ALA A 39 0.56 24.52 -2.34
C ALA A 39 2.03 24.07 -2.21
N THR A 40 2.37 22.83 -2.58
CA THR A 40 3.74 22.28 -2.50
C THR A 40 4.64 22.76 -3.66
N PHE A 41 4.11 23.53 -4.63
CA PHE A 41 4.84 24.02 -5.81
C PHE A 41 5.56 25.38 -5.59
N ILE A 42 5.63 25.88 -4.36
CA ILE A 42 6.30 27.16 -4.04
C ILE A 42 7.76 26.88 -3.64
N PRO A 43 8.76 27.16 -4.51
CA PRO A 43 10.15 26.73 -4.29
C PRO A 43 10.85 27.41 -3.10
N TYR A 44 10.36 28.57 -2.65
CA TYR A 44 10.92 29.31 -1.51
C TYR A 44 10.36 28.90 -0.15
N ALA A 45 9.21 28.22 -0.15
CA ALA A 45 8.58 27.64 1.03
C ALA A 45 8.66 26.13 0.81
N GLY A 46 9.77 25.52 1.20
CA GLY A 46 10.07 24.11 0.90
C GLY A 46 8.95 23.13 1.29
N PRO A 47 9.12 21.81 1.07
CA PRO A 47 8.10 20.77 1.29
C PRO A 47 7.45 20.76 2.70
N PHE A 48 7.98 21.57 3.61
CA PHE A 48 7.51 21.93 4.94
C PHE A 48 6.18 22.72 5.00
N VAL A 49 5.72 23.38 3.93
CA VAL A 49 4.50 24.23 3.97
C VAL A 49 3.23 23.54 3.43
N GLY A 50 3.38 22.40 2.76
CA GLY A 50 2.26 21.63 2.22
C GLY A 50 2.54 20.15 2.30
N GLY A 51 2.10 19.52 3.39
CA GLY A 51 2.21 18.08 3.60
C GLY A 51 1.66 17.28 2.43
N VAL A 52 2.20 16.07 2.24
CA VAL A 52 1.75 15.14 1.22
C VAL A 52 0.82 14.14 1.87
N ASN A 53 -0.39 14.02 1.31
CA ASN A 53 -1.31 12.96 1.69
C ASN A 53 -1.02 11.77 0.77
N VAL A 54 -0.52 10.69 1.37
CA VAL A 54 -0.31 9.43 0.66
C VAL A 54 -1.41 8.48 1.09
N GLN A 55 -2.09 7.87 0.15
CA GLN A 55 -3.00 6.76 0.39
C GLN A 55 -2.29 5.47 -0.01
N VAL A 56 -2.21 4.51 0.90
CA VAL A 56 -1.64 3.19 0.65
C VAL A 56 -2.67 2.14 1.00
N GLU A 57 -3.03 1.33 0.02
CA GLU A 57 -3.92 0.19 0.15
C GLU A 57 -3.10 -1.09 -0.08
N LYS A 58 -3.26 -2.05 0.82
CA LYS A 58 -2.55 -3.33 0.77
C LYS A 58 -3.55 -4.46 0.91
N LEU A 59 -3.65 -5.29 -0.12
CA LEU A 59 -4.40 -6.53 -0.12
C LEU A 59 -3.43 -7.70 -0.06
N GLN A 60 -3.55 -8.53 0.96
CA GLN A 60 -2.82 -9.78 1.07
C GLN A 60 -3.80 -10.94 1.02
N VAL A 61 -3.55 -11.92 0.16
CA VAL A 61 -4.39 -13.10 0.00
C VAL A 61 -3.55 -14.34 0.23
N VAL A 62 -4.08 -15.27 1.02
CA VAL A 62 -3.48 -16.58 1.28
C VAL A 62 -4.27 -17.63 0.51
N LEU A 63 -3.57 -18.31 -0.38
CA LEU A 63 -4.07 -19.43 -1.15
C LEU A 63 -3.66 -20.74 -0.48
N GLY A 64 -4.64 -21.64 -0.36
CA GLY A 64 -4.43 -23.02 0.06
C GLY A 64 -3.65 -23.83 -0.98
N LYS A 65 -3.26 -25.05 -0.59
CA LYS A 65 -2.55 -25.99 -1.48
C LYS A 65 -3.39 -26.45 -2.66
N ASP A 66 -4.71 -26.28 -2.59
CA ASP A 66 -5.66 -26.53 -3.67
C ASP A 66 -5.79 -25.34 -4.65
N GLY A 67 -5.01 -24.27 -4.46
CA GLY A 67 -5.00 -23.08 -5.33
C GLY A 67 -6.19 -22.15 -5.10
N ARG A 68 -6.92 -22.31 -3.99
CA ARG A 68 -8.10 -21.52 -3.64
C ARG A 68 -7.82 -20.54 -2.52
N VAL A 69 -8.56 -19.43 -2.50
CA VAL A 69 -8.47 -18.46 -1.41
C VAL A 69 -8.94 -19.08 -0.10
N GLU A 70 -8.05 -19.15 0.87
CA GLU A 70 -8.36 -19.55 2.25
C GLU A 70 -8.54 -18.34 3.17
N ASN A 71 -7.73 -17.30 2.98
CA ASN A 71 -7.79 -16.10 3.82
C ASN A 71 -7.38 -14.85 3.03
N TYR A 72 -7.83 -13.68 3.47
CA TYR A 72 -7.36 -12.40 2.97
C TYR A 72 -7.31 -11.35 4.10
N VAL A 73 -6.39 -10.40 3.95
CA VAL A 73 -6.21 -9.25 4.82
C VAL A 73 -6.15 -8.02 3.93
N PHE A 74 -7.05 -7.06 4.16
CA PHE A 74 -7.03 -5.77 3.50
C PHE A 74 -6.73 -4.68 4.52
N ASN A 75 -5.70 -3.89 4.23
CA ASN A 75 -5.31 -2.74 5.05
C ASN A 75 -5.30 -1.50 4.18
N GLU A 76 -6.00 -0.47 4.63
CA GLU A 76 -5.94 0.88 4.08
C GLU A 76 -5.27 1.80 5.09
N SER A 77 -4.39 2.66 4.60
CA SER A 77 -3.70 3.65 5.43
C SER A 77 -3.56 4.97 4.69
N HIS A 78 -3.77 6.08 5.42
CA HIS A 78 -3.57 7.44 4.95
C HIS A 78 -2.44 8.09 5.75
N PRO A 79 -1.17 7.75 5.47
CA PRO A 79 -0.06 8.46 6.08
C PRO A 79 -0.06 9.93 5.64
N ASP A 80 -0.39 10.81 6.59
CA ASP A 80 -0.13 12.24 6.50
C ASP A 80 1.35 12.49 6.81
N ILE A 81 2.14 12.83 5.79
CA ILE A 81 3.54 13.19 5.99
C ILE A 81 3.60 14.68 6.33
N ASN A 82 3.66 14.98 7.63
CA ASN A 82 3.90 16.32 8.15
C ASN A 82 5.40 16.54 8.40
N TYR A 83 6.04 17.41 7.63
CA TYR A 83 7.46 17.78 7.80
C TYR A 83 7.66 18.80 8.94
N GLY A 84 6.86 18.76 10.00
CA GLY A 84 6.93 19.70 11.14
C GLY A 84 8.09 19.39 12.10
N GLY A 85 9.31 19.74 11.72
CA GLY A 85 10.46 19.72 12.62
C GLY A 85 10.36 20.83 13.67
N GLU A 86 10.27 20.43 14.94
CA GLU A 86 10.35 21.28 16.14
C GLU A 86 11.64 22.13 16.12
N VAL A 87 11.52 23.40 15.73
CA VAL A 87 12.61 24.38 15.93
C VAL A 87 12.60 24.76 17.41
N ARG A 88 13.32 24.01 18.24
CA ARG A 88 13.67 24.45 19.59
C ARG A 88 14.58 25.67 19.47
N LYS A 89 14.01 26.87 19.59
CA LYS A 89 14.78 28.09 19.85
C LYS A 89 15.47 27.92 21.21
N ARG A 90 16.80 27.91 21.22
CA ARG A 90 17.60 28.26 22.40
C ARG A 90 17.78 29.77 22.46
#